data_AF-A0A6P9AR64-F1
#
_entry.id   AF-A0A6P9AR64-F1
#
_cell.length_a   1.000
_cell.length_b   1.000
_cell.length_c   1.000
_cell.angle_alpha   90.00
_cell.angle_beta   90.00
_cell.angle_gamma   90.00
#
_symmetry.space_group_name_H-M   'P 1'
#
loop_
_entity.id
_entity.type
_entity.pdbx_description
1 polymer ?
#
loop_
_entity_poly.entity_id
_entity_poly.type
_entity_poly.pdbx_seq_one_letter_code
_entity_poly.pdbx_strand_id
1 'polypeptide(L)'
;VSCTLQTKQRDFWEGVGVGADHRVSSTFSLSRPLVASKADKLELQDCLEYSRRAKMKKVRTITTKSNSIRQGRSKTLPVSMNGKDDDLWCTELERIFGFPLHYTDVSNMGRQARQKLLGRSWSVPVIRHLFAPLKDYFSCD
;
A
#
# COMPACT_ATOMS: atom_id res chain seq x y z
N VAL A 1 2.97 15.25 3.63
CA VAL A 1 2.89 14.06 4.51
C VAL A 1 2.71 12.83 3.63
N SER A 2 3.67 11.91 3.61
CA SER A 2 3.58 10.70 2.79
C SER A 2 2.84 9.62 3.60
N CYS A 3 1.58 9.37 3.24
CA CYS A 3 0.68 8.42 3.91
C CYS A 3 0.93 6.95 3.53
N THR A 4 2.03 6.69 2.81
CA THR A 4 2.42 5.35 2.37
C THR A 4 3.81 5.00 2.90
N LEU A 5 3.97 3.73 3.30
CA LEU A 5 5.24 3.12 3.74
C LEU A 5 6.24 2.91 2.61
N GLN A 6 5.73 2.90 1.39
CA GLN A 6 6.46 2.75 0.16
C GLN A 6 6.44 4.07 -0.62
N THR A 7 7.56 4.41 -1.26
CA THR A 7 7.68 5.55 -2.19
C THR A 7 6.99 5.27 -3.54
N LYS A 8 5.73 4.83 -3.54
CA LYS A 8 4.98 4.52 -4.76
C LYS A 8 4.26 5.78 -5.25
N GLN A 9 4.83 6.46 -6.24
CA GLN A 9 4.17 7.56 -6.95
C GLN A 9 3.40 6.98 -8.14
N ARG A 10 2.12 7.35 -8.28
CA ARG A 10 1.26 7.05 -9.42
C ARG A 10 0.45 8.28 -9.74
N ASP A 11 0.29 8.54 -11.03
CA ASP A 11 -0.56 9.62 -11.51
C ASP A 11 -2.01 9.12 -11.57
N PHE A 12 -2.92 9.97 -11.11
CA PHE A 12 -4.36 9.74 -11.17
C PHE A 12 -4.93 10.76 -12.14
N TRP A 13 -5.42 10.28 -13.28
CA TRP A 13 -6.06 11.12 -14.29
C TRP A 13 -7.58 11.04 -14.10
N GLU A 14 -8.26 12.18 -14.24
CA GLU A 14 -9.66 12.45 -13.82
C GLU A 14 -10.71 11.41 -14.24
N GLY A 15 -11.79 11.31 -13.44
CA GLY A 15 -13.06 10.69 -13.84
C GLY A 15 -13.71 9.69 -12.88
N VAL A 16 -13.82 9.97 -11.57
CA VAL A 16 -14.85 9.29 -10.74
C VAL A 16 -16.17 10.05 -10.91
N GLY A 17 -16.70 10.05 -12.13
CA GLY A 17 -17.97 10.72 -12.46
C GLY A 17 -19.13 9.79 -12.19
N VAL A 18 -19.97 10.11 -11.21
CA VAL A 18 -21.30 9.50 -11.06
C VAL A 18 -22.22 10.22 -12.05
N GLY A 19 -22.88 9.45 -12.92
CA GLY A 19 -23.80 9.97 -13.94
C GLY A 19 -24.87 10.88 -13.35
N ALA A 20 -25.12 11.99 -14.05
CA ALA A 20 -25.92 13.11 -13.62
C ALA A 20 -27.42 12.79 -13.52
N ASP A 21 -28.06 13.32 -12.47
CA ASP A 21 -29.32 14.05 -12.66
C ASP A 21 -29.19 15.43 -12.00
N HIS A 22 -29.21 16.45 -12.87
CA HIS A 22 -29.41 17.88 -12.66
C HIS A 22 -28.77 18.56 -11.42
N ARG A 23 -27.68 19.31 -11.72
CA ARG A 23 -27.24 20.55 -11.04
C ARG A 23 -26.37 20.42 -9.76
N VAL A 24 -25.20 19.75 -9.84
CA VAL A 24 -23.96 20.15 -9.14
C VAL A 24 -22.76 19.57 -9.90
N SER A 25 -21.94 20.39 -10.58
CA SER A 25 -20.60 19.96 -10.99
C SER A 25 -19.69 19.93 -9.76
N SER A 26 -19.83 18.87 -8.96
CA SER A 26 -18.88 18.55 -7.90
C SER A 26 -17.70 17.89 -8.57
N THR A 27 -16.74 18.68 -9.04
CA THR A 27 -15.43 18.14 -9.39
C THR A 27 -14.87 17.54 -8.11
N PHE A 28 -14.80 16.21 -8.08
CA PHE A 28 -14.21 15.48 -6.97
C PHE A 28 -12.77 15.96 -6.82
N SER A 29 -12.50 16.82 -5.84
CA SER A 29 -11.23 17.51 -5.73
C SER A 29 -10.14 16.50 -5.34
N LEU A 30 -9.42 15.96 -6.33
CA LEU A 30 -8.22 15.12 -6.15
C LEU A 30 -7.07 15.89 -5.47
N SER A 31 -7.20 17.20 -5.34
CA SER A 31 -6.27 18.13 -4.72
C SER A 31 -6.32 18.17 -3.19
N ARG A 32 -7.16 17.36 -2.54
CA ARG A 32 -7.16 17.25 -1.07
C ARG A 32 -5.81 16.67 -0.61
N PRO A 33 -5.17 17.24 0.43
CA PRO A 33 -3.94 16.68 0.95
C PRO A 33 -4.20 15.28 1.52
N LEU A 34 -3.35 14.32 1.17
CA LEU A 34 -3.36 13.00 1.79
C LEU A 34 -3.06 13.15 3.29
N VAL A 35 -4.05 12.84 4.12
CA VAL A 35 -3.94 12.82 5.58
C VAL A 35 -3.89 11.38 6.06
N ALA A 36 -2.89 11.06 6.88
CA ALA A 36 -2.76 9.74 7.48
C ALA A 36 -3.87 9.52 8.51
N SER A 37 -4.53 8.37 8.43
CA SER A 37 -5.44 7.90 9.47
C SER A 37 -4.66 7.29 10.63
N LYS A 38 -5.27 7.25 11.82
CA LYS A 38 -4.72 6.53 12.99
C LYS A 38 -4.50 5.03 12.73
N ALA A 39 -5.23 4.46 11.78
CA ALA A 39 -5.10 3.05 11.39
C ALA A 39 -3.99 2.80 10.36
N ASP A 40 -3.43 3.84 9.75
CA ASP A 40 -2.40 3.68 8.74
C ASP A 40 -1.05 3.41 9.42
N LYS A 41 -0.41 2.30 9.06
CA LYS A 41 0.94 1.94 9.53
C LYS A 41 1.95 2.85 8.84
N LEU A 42 2.69 3.67 9.58
CA LEU A 42 3.58 4.70 9.03
C LEU A 42 5.06 4.34 9.10
N GLU A 43 5.45 3.36 9.92
CA GLU A 43 6.80 2.79 9.93
C GLU A 43 6.79 1.31 9.52
N LEU A 44 7.87 0.88 8.83
CA LEU A 44 8.01 -0.49 8.36
C LEU A 44 7.88 -1.50 9.52
N GLN A 45 8.37 -1.12 10.70
CA GLN A 45 8.32 -1.96 11.89
C GLN A 45 6.89 -2.35 12.28
N ASP A 46 5.90 -1.49 12.03
CA ASP A 46 4.49 -1.74 12.33
C ASP A 46 3.87 -2.81 11.42
N CYS A 47 4.53 -3.13 10.31
CA CYS A 47 4.09 -4.14 9.34
C CYS A 47 4.75 -5.52 9.55
N LEU A 48 5.84 -5.59 10.32
CA LEU A 48 6.60 -6.83 10.49
C LEU A 48 5.93 -7.79 11.48
N GLU A 49 6.22 -9.09 11.33
CA GLU A 49 5.81 -10.09 12.31
C GLU A 49 6.66 -10.03 13.59
N TYR A 50 6.24 -10.75 14.64
CA TYR A 50 7.00 -10.87 15.88
C TYR A 50 8.43 -11.34 15.63
N SER A 51 9.37 -10.89 16.48
CA SER A 51 10.81 -11.21 16.43
C SER A 51 11.59 -10.72 15.20
N ARG A 52 10.99 -9.86 14.37
CA ARG A 52 11.62 -9.27 13.17
C ARG A 52 11.85 -7.78 13.37
N ARG A 53 13.01 -7.28 12.97
CA ARG A 53 13.42 -5.88 13.14
C ARG A 53 13.66 -5.18 11.81
N ALA A 54 13.01 -4.04 11.62
CA ALA A 54 13.18 -3.19 10.46
C ALA A 54 14.53 -2.46 10.51
N LYS A 55 15.26 -2.45 9.40
CA LYS A 55 16.51 -1.67 9.25
C LYS A 55 16.28 -0.22 8.85
N MET A 56 15.06 0.11 8.45
CA MET A 56 14.67 1.42 7.93
C MET A 56 13.20 1.70 8.22
N LYS A 57 12.83 2.97 8.26
CA LYS A 57 11.45 3.40 8.50
C LYS A 57 10.54 3.20 7.30
N LYS A 58 11.07 3.39 6.09
CA LYS A 58 10.34 3.29 4.82
C LYS A 58 11.13 2.47 3.81
N VAL A 59 10.39 1.79 2.93
CA VAL A 59 10.98 1.02 1.82
C VAL A 59 10.81 1.76 0.51
N ARG A 60 11.74 1.56 -0.42
CA ARG A 60 11.54 2.01 -1.80
C ARG A 60 10.40 1.28 -2.49
N THR A 61 10.07 1.71 -3.70
CA THR A 61 9.03 1.09 -4.53
C THR A 61 9.22 -0.42 -4.73
N ILE A 62 8.40 -1.22 -4.05
CA ILE A 62 8.15 -2.64 -4.31
C ILE A 62 7.37 -2.77 -5.62
N THR A 63 7.89 -3.62 -6.49
CA THR A 63 7.32 -3.96 -7.80
C THR A 63 7.15 -5.47 -7.90
N THR A 64 6.76 -5.94 -9.09
CA THR A 64 6.60 -7.36 -9.39
C THR A 64 7.89 -8.17 -9.34
N LYS A 65 9.06 -7.52 -9.38
CA LYS A 65 10.37 -8.18 -9.38
C LYS A 65 10.89 -8.32 -7.94
N SER A 66 11.35 -9.50 -7.54
CA SER A 66 11.91 -9.76 -6.19
C SER A 66 13.03 -8.80 -5.82
N ASN A 67 13.86 -8.41 -6.80
CA ASN A 67 14.94 -7.43 -6.60
C ASN A 67 14.44 -6.05 -6.12
N SER A 68 13.15 -5.72 -6.27
CA SER A 68 12.56 -4.47 -5.78
C SER A 68 12.54 -4.35 -4.25
N ILE A 69 12.61 -5.47 -3.54
CA ILE A 69 12.58 -5.53 -2.07
C ILE A 69 13.95 -5.14 -1.48
N ARG A 70 15.04 -5.40 -2.21
CA ARG A 70 16.42 -5.06 -1.82
C ARG A 70 16.65 -3.56 -1.87
N GLN A 71 17.22 -2.98 -0.83
CA GLN A 71 17.31 -1.54 -0.62
C GLN A 71 18.70 -0.98 -0.89
N GLY A 72 18.77 0.29 -1.28
CA GLY A 72 20.02 1.01 -1.55
C GLY A 72 20.83 0.45 -2.72
N ARG A 73 22.05 0.98 -2.88
CA ARG A 73 23.01 0.52 -3.90
C ARG A 73 23.61 -0.84 -3.55
N SER A 74 23.79 -1.12 -2.26
CA SER A 74 24.32 -2.37 -1.72
C SER A 74 23.32 -3.53 -1.73
N LYS A 75 22.07 -3.31 -2.20
CA LYS A 75 21.02 -4.33 -2.31
C LYS A 75 20.76 -5.09 -1.00
N THR A 76 20.84 -4.38 0.13
CA THR A 76 20.62 -4.93 1.47
C THR A 76 19.16 -5.29 1.68
N LEU A 77 18.89 -6.28 2.53
CA LEU A 77 17.52 -6.65 2.85
C LEU A 77 16.94 -5.70 3.91
N PRO A 78 15.65 -5.35 3.83
CA PRO A 78 15.06 -4.33 4.70
C PRO A 78 14.82 -4.82 6.14
N VAL A 79 14.85 -6.13 6.38
CA VAL A 79 14.53 -6.75 7.66
C VAL A 79 15.73 -7.55 8.18
N SER A 80 15.87 -7.62 9.50
CA SER A 80 16.75 -8.56 10.18
C SER A 80 15.96 -9.44 11.14
N MET A 81 16.27 -10.73 11.16
CA MET A 81 15.70 -11.73 12.06
C MET A 81 16.86 -12.56 12.62
N ASN A 82 16.97 -12.62 13.96
CA ASN A 82 18.04 -13.34 14.66
C ASN A 82 19.47 -12.96 14.20
N GLY A 83 19.70 -11.67 13.93
CA GLY A 83 21.00 -11.16 13.47
C GLY A 83 21.35 -11.46 12.00
N LYS A 84 20.45 -12.11 11.25
CA LYS A 84 20.59 -12.35 9.81
C LYS A 84 19.66 -11.45 9.02
N ASP A 85 20.06 -11.13 7.80
CA ASP A 85 19.29 -10.34 6.85
C ASP A 85 18.19 -11.19 6.22
N ASP A 86 16.97 -10.70 6.21
CA ASP A 86 15.82 -11.43 5.66
C ASP A 86 14.92 -10.56 4.78
N ASP A 87 14.28 -11.22 3.81
CA ASP A 87 13.36 -10.66 2.84
C ASP A 87 11.99 -10.38 3.51
N LEU A 88 11.21 -9.47 2.92
CA LEU A 88 9.82 -9.26 3.36
C LEU A 88 8.96 -10.49 3.06
N TRP A 89 8.15 -10.88 4.04
CA TRP A 89 7.15 -11.94 3.91
C TRP A 89 5.92 -11.44 3.15
N CYS A 90 5.15 -12.35 2.55
CA CYS A 90 3.95 -11.99 1.81
C CYS A 90 2.91 -11.27 2.67
N THR A 91 2.74 -11.68 3.93
CA THR A 91 1.87 -11.03 4.91
C THR A 91 2.34 -9.61 5.27
N GLU A 92 3.64 -9.42 5.38
CA GLU A 92 4.23 -8.09 5.61
C GLU A 92 4.04 -7.18 4.39
N LEU A 93 4.16 -7.73 3.17
CA LEU A 93 3.86 -7.01 1.93
C LEU A 93 2.39 -6.59 1.85
N GLU A 94 1.45 -7.48 2.23
CA GLU A 94 0.02 -7.12 2.31
C GLU A 94 -0.19 -5.92 3.23
N ARG A 95 0.39 -5.95 4.43
CA ARG A 95 0.30 -4.85 5.41
C ARG A 95 0.93 -3.54 4.89
N ILE A 96 2.07 -3.61 4.20
CA ILE A 96 2.73 -2.43 3.60
C ILE A 96 1.83 -1.75 2.57
N PHE A 97 1.09 -2.54 1.80
CA PHE A 97 0.14 -2.01 0.82
C PHE A 97 -1.21 -1.62 1.43
N GLY A 98 -1.45 -1.98 2.70
CA GLY A 98 -2.68 -1.73 3.44
C GLY A 98 -3.78 -2.77 3.21
N PHE A 99 -3.45 -3.94 2.67
CA PHE A 99 -4.39 -5.05 2.55
C PHE A 99 -4.60 -5.75 3.90
N PRO A 100 -5.76 -6.39 4.11
CA PRO A 100 -5.97 -7.31 5.22
C PRO A 100 -4.93 -8.44 5.24
N LEU A 101 -4.70 -8.99 6.43
CA LEU A 101 -3.79 -10.13 6.59
C LEU A 101 -4.32 -11.36 5.84
N HIS A 102 -3.46 -12.05 5.09
CA HIS A 102 -3.79 -13.20 4.24
C HIS A 102 -4.70 -12.88 3.03
N TYR A 103 -4.84 -11.62 2.64
CA TYR A 103 -5.69 -11.23 1.51
C TYR A 103 -5.34 -11.93 0.18
N THR A 104 -4.05 -12.24 -0.04
CA THR A 104 -3.58 -12.92 -1.25
C THR A 104 -3.28 -14.40 -1.04
N ASP A 105 -3.67 -14.97 0.10
CA ASP A 105 -3.44 -16.37 0.46
C ASP A 105 -4.51 -17.29 -0.15
N VAL A 106 -4.58 -17.29 -1.48
CA VAL A 106 -5.60 -18.01 -2.26
C VAL A 106 -4.96 -18.82 -3.37
N SER A 107 -5.69 -19.83 -3.85
CA SER A 107 -5.32 -20.61 -5.05
C SER A 107 -3.91 -21.24 -5.01
N ASN A 108 -3.41 -21.57 -3.82
CA ASN A 108 -2.07 -22.13 -3.60
C ASN A 108 -0.94 -21.30 -4.26
N MET A 109 -1.10 -19.97 -4.28
CA MET A 109 -0.12 -19.07 -4.89
C MET A 109 1.17 -19.00 -4.06
N GLY A 110 2.29 -19.38 -4.67
CA GLY A 110 3.61 -19.19 -4.09
C GLY A 110 4.03 -17.71 -3.95
N ARG A 111 5.10 -17.48 -3.20
CA ARG A 111 5.64 -16.13 -2.87
C ARG A 111 5.76 -15.21 -4.08
N GLN A 112 6.32 -15.69 -5.19
CA GLN A 112 6.54 -14.87 -6.38
C GLN A 112 5.23 -14.42 -7.05
N ALA A 113 4.21 -15.28 -7.08
CA ALA A 113 2.92 -14.95 -7.64
C ALA A 113 2.21 -13.88 -6.79
N ARG A 114 2.21 -14.05 -5.46
CA ARG A 114 1.69 -13.07 -4.51
C ARG A 114 2.41 -11.71 -4.65
N GLN A 115 3.74 -11.72 -4.77
CA GLN A 115 4.49 -10.49 -5.01
C GLN A 115 4.14 -9.83 -6.35
N LYS A 116 3.95 -10.60 -7.43
CA LYS A 116 3.53 -10.05 -8.73
C LYS A 116 2.15 -9.38 -8.63
N LEU A 117 1.22 -9.98 -7.89
CA LEU A 117 -0.11 -9.42 -7.66
C LEU A 117 -0.04 -8.12 -6.86
N LEU A 118 0.62 -8.13 -5.70
CA LEU A 118 0.78 -6.95 -4.84
C LEU A 118 1.61 -5.85 -5.52
N GLY A 119 2.67 -6.19 -6.26
CA GLY A 119 3.48 -5.21 -6.98
C GLY A 119 2.67 -4.39 -8.01
N ARG A 120 1.64 -5.00 -8.61
CA ARG A 120 0.73 -4.34 -9.56
C ARG A 120 -0.40 -3.57 -8.89
N SER A 121 -0.79 -3.96 -7.68
CA SER A 121 -1.93 -3.39 -6.96
C SER A 121 -1.73 -1.92 -6.56
N TRP A 122 -2.81 -1.32 -6.09
CA TRP A 122 -2.83 0.05 -5.59
C TRP A 122 -2.64 0.02 -4.07
N SER A 123 -2.16 1.14 -3.51
CA SER A 123 -2.10 1.29 -2.07
C SER A 123 -3.52 1.52 -1.53
N VAL A 124 -3.96 0.65 -0.63
CA VAL A 124 -5.30 0.71 -0.02
C VAL A 124 -5.58 2.06 0.65
N PRO A 125 -4.70 2.64 1.50
CA PRO A 125 -4.97 3.95 2.10
C PRO A 125 -5.10 5.07 1.06
N VAL A 126 -4.40 4.98 -0.08
CA VAL A 126 -4.52 5.97 -1.17
C VAL A 126 -5.87 5.85 -1.87
N ILE A 127 -6.30 4.63 -2.21
CA ILE A 127 -7.63 4.40 -2.80
C ILE A 127 -8.75 4.76 -1.82
N ARG A 128 -8.59 4.42 -0.53
CA ARG A 128 -9.54 4.80 0.52
C ARG A 128 -9.70 6.32 0.62
N HIS A 129 -8.60 7.07 0.53
CA HIS A 129 -8.66 8.53 0.50
C HIS A 129 -9.36 9.04 -0.76
N LEU A 130 -9.02 8.46 -1.92
CA LEU A 130 -9.62 8.83 -3.20
C LEU A 130 -11.13 8.57 -3.21
N PHE A 131 -11.62 7.50 -2.60
CA PHE A 131 -13.06 7.18 -2.63
C PHE A 131 -13.84 7.73 -1.43
N ALA A 132 -13.17 8.37 -0.45
CA ALA A 132 -13.82 8.81 0.78
C ALA A 132 -15.05 9.73 0.55
N PRO A 133 -15.00 10.76 -0.32
CA PRO A 133 -16.18 11.58 -0.59
C PRO A 133 -17.34 10.88 -1.33
N LEU A 134 -17.18 9.66 -1.87
CA LEU A 134 -18.30 8.93 -2.47
C LEU A 134 -19.37 8.54 -1.43
N LYS A 135 -19.00 8.48 -0.14
CA LYS A 135 -19.94 8.20 0.95
C LYS A 135 -21.07 9.22 1.05
N ASP A 136 -20.87 10.44 0.57
CA ASP A 136 -21.88 11.49 0.61
C ASP A 136 -22.93 11.32 -0.52
N TYR A 137 -22.68 10.42 -1.47
CA TYR A 137 -23.52 10.22 -2.67
C TYR A 137 -24.22 8.86 -2.71
N PHE A 138 -23.73 7.86 -1.97
CA PHE A 138 -24.27 6.50 -1.98
C PHE A 138 -24.73 6.08 -0.59
N SER A 139 -25.74 5.22 -0.53
CA SER A 139 -26.21 4.63 0.73
C SER A 139 -25.10 3.82 1.40
N CYS A 140 -24.97 3.96 2.71
CA CYS A 140 -24.08 3.18 3.54
C CYS A 140 -24.90 2.17 4.33
N ASP A 141 -24.41 0.93 4.40
CA ASP A 141 -24.88 -0.09 5.34
C ASP A 141 -24.30 0.14 6.75
#